data_AF-A0A843HWS8-F1
#
_entry.id   AF-A0A843HWS8-F1
#
_cell.length_a   1.000
_cell.length_b   1.000
_cell.length_c   1.000
_cell.angle_alpha   90.00
_cell.angle_beta   90.00
_cell.angle_gamma   90.00
#
_symmetry.space_group_name_H-M   'P 1'
#
loop_
_entity.id
_entity.type
_entity.pdbx_description
1 polymer ?
#
loop_
_entity_poly.entity_id
_entity_poly.type
_entity_poly.pdbx_seq_one_letter_code
_entity_poly.pdbx_strand_id
1 'polypeptide(L)' 'MVKYGDVNITRLAKLTRLRYDTLKKELDFLAQYKIIEIIGTGRAKVIKLNYTNPKVIILKNLIEELESLDRS' A
#
# COMPACT_ATOMS: atom_id res chain seq x y z
N MET A 1 3.52 -4.97 -12.31
CA MET A 1 3.92 -5.64 -11.04
C MET A 1 3.89 -4.58 -9.94
N VAL A 2 3.21 -4.81 -8.82
CA VAL A 2 3.18 -3.84 -7.71
C VAL A 2 4.60 -3.59 -7.24
N LYS A 3 5.09 -2.36 -7.46
CA LYS A 3 6.50 -1.97 -7.47
C LYS A 3 7.33 -2.38 -6.25
N TYR A 4 6.70 -2.57 -5.08
CA TYR A 4 7.40 -2.80 -3.82
C TYR A 4 6.96 -4.07 -3.05
N GLY A 5 5.95 -4.81 -3.53
CA GLY A 5 5.39 -5.95 -2.79
C GLY A 5 4.90 -5.58 -1.39
N ASP A 6 5.09 -6.49 -0.43
CA ASP A 6 4.84 -6.22 0.99
C ASP A 6 5.93 -5.34 1.60
N VAL A 7 5.55 -4.34 2.39
CA VAL A 7 6.49 -3.32 2.88
C VAL A 7 6.34 -3.10 4.36
N ASN A 8 7.45 -3.06 5.11
CA ASN A 8 7.41 -2.68 6.52
C ASN A 8 7.16 -1.18 6.70
N ILE A 9 6.52 -0.79 7.81
CA ILE A 9 6.10 0.61 8.04
C ILE A 9 7.29 1.59 8.03
N THR A 10 8.46 1.17 8.50
CA THR A 10 9.68 1.99 8.52
C THR A 10 10.18 2.29 7.10
N ARG A 11 10.18 1.29 6.21
CA ARG A 11 10.56 1.45 4.80
C ARG A 11 9.53 2.30 4.08
N LEU A 12 8.24 2.11 4.38
CA LEU A 12 7.18 2.90 3.78
C LEU A 12 7.28 4.39 4.16
N ALA A 13 7.60 4.70 5.42
CA ALA A 13 7.87 6.07 5.87
C ALA A 13 9.03 6.70 5.10
N LYS A 14 10.12 5.95 4.85
CA LYS A 14 11.26 6.42 4.05
C LYS A 14 10.90 6.67 2.58
N LEU A 15 10.14 5.75 1.97
CA LEU A 15 9.73 5.85 0.56
C LEU A 15 8.80 7.04 0.32
N THR A 16 7.87 7.27 1.23
CA THR A 16 6.86 8.33 1.13
C THR A 16 7.34 9.67 1.67
N ARG A 17 8.42 9.66 2.46
CA ARG A 17 8.92 10.83 3.22
C ARG A 17 7.88 11.45 4.15
N LEU A 18 6.85 10.68 4.53
CA LEU A 18 5.81 11.12 5.45
C LEU A 18 6.26 10.99 6.91
N ARG A 19 5.77 11.90 7.76
CA ARG A 19 5.88 11.74 9.22
C ARG A 19 5.12 10.49 9.65
N TYR A 20 5.61 9.81 10.68
CA TYR A 20 5.04 8.56 11.16
C TYR A 20 3.55 8.68 11.51
N ASP A 21 3.15 9.77 12.18
CA ASP A 21 1.74 9.96 12.59
C ASP A 21 0.81 10.16 11.40
N THR A 22 1.27 10.88 10.37
CA THR A 22 0.52 11.04 9.12
C THR A 22 0.42 9.70 8.41
N LEU A 23 1.54 9.00 8.23
CA LEU A 23 1.54 7.68 7.60
C LEU A 23 0.61 6.71 8.32
N LYS A 24 0.63 6.70 9.66
CA LYS A 24 -0.25 5.85 10.46
C LYS A 24 -1.72 6.15 10.20
N LYS A 25 -2.13 7.43 10.18
CA LYS A 25 -3.51 7.83 9.88
C LYS A 25 -3.96 7.36 8.50
N GLU A 26 -3.12 7.55 7.49
CA GLU A 26 -3.41 7.11 6.12
C GLU A 26 -3.52 5.57 6.03
N LEU A 27 -2.62 4.84 6.69
CA LEU A 27 -2.67 3.38 6.74
C LEU A 27 -3.92 2.87 7.47
N ASP A 28 -4.28 3.49 8.60
CA ASP A 28 -5.48 3.13 9.34
C ASP A 28 -6.75 3.39 8.49
N PHE A 29 -6.79 4.49 7.73
CA PHE A 29 -7.84 4.77 6.75
C PHE A 29 -7.90 3.67 5.67
N LEU A 30 -6.80 3.37 4.98
CA LEU A 30 -6.78 2.34 3.94
C LEU A 30 -7.16 0.94 4.48
N ALA A 31 -6.76 0.62 5.71
CA ALA A 31 -7.12 -0.63 6.37
C ALA A 31 -8.62 -0.70 6.68
N GLN A 32 -9.23 0.40 7.15
CA GLN A 32 -10.67 0.49 7.38
C GLN A 32 -11.49 0.17 6.13
N TYR A 33 -11.01 0.59 4.96
CA TYR A 33 -11.64 0.29 3.66
C TYR A 33 -11.22 -1.04 3.05
N LYS A 34 -10.50 -1.88 3.82
CA LYS A 34 -9.99 -3.19 3.38
C LYS A 34 -9.16 -3.11 2.10
N ILE A 35 -8.45 -2.00 1.88
CA ILE A 35 -7.51 -1.85 0.75
C ILE A 35 -6.18 -2.51 1.08
N ILE A 36 -5.77 -2.40 2.35
CA ILE A 36 -4.55 -3.02 2.87
C ILE A 36 -4.85 -3.87 4.11
N GLU A 37 -3.91 -4.74 4.43
CA GLU A 37 -3.80 -5.44 5.71
C GLU A 37 -2.52 -5.00 6.41
N ILE A 38 -2.61 -4.79 7.72
CA ILE A 38 -1.46 -4.45 8.58
C ILE A 38 -1.22 -5.63 9.51
N ILE A 39 -0.09 -6.30 9.35
CA ILE A 39 0.27 -7.48 10.13
C ILE A 39 1.42 -7.14 11.08
N GLY A 40 1.34 -7.62 12.33
CA GLY A 40 2.39 -7.47 13.34
C GLY A 40 2.15 -6.33 14.33
N THR A 41 3.11 -6.12 15.24
CA THR A 41 3.01 -5.18 16.36
C THR A 41 4.11 -4.12 16.34
N GLY A 42 3.80 -2.92 16.85
CA GLY A 42 4.77 -1.82 16.96
C GLY A 42 5.46 -1.43 15.65
N ARG A 43 6.79 -1.45 15.63
CA ARG A 43 7.65 -1.11 14.47
C ARG A 43 7.84 -2.28 13.49
N ALA A 44 7.43 -3.50 13.87
CA ALA A 44 7.51 -4.69 13.03
C ALA A 44 6.28 -4.85 12.12
N LYS A 45 5.48 -3.79 11.96
CA LYS A 45 4.29 -3.80 11.09
C LYS A 45 4.67 -3.94 9.62
N VAL A 46 4.03 -4.90 8.95
CA VAL A 46 4.09 -5.11 7.51
C VAL A 46 2.75 -4.72 6.89
N ILE A 47 2.81 -3.94 5.81
CA ILE A 47 1.67 -3.48 5.02
C ILE A 47 1.59 -4.34 3.78
N LYS A 48 0.42 -4.93 3.53
CA LYS A 48 0.12 -5.78 2.38
C LYS A 48 -1.12 -5.27 1.67
N LEU A 49 -1.16 -5.34 0.34
CA LEU A 49 -2.40 -5.10 -0.40
C LEU A 49 -3.39 -6.24 -0.14
N ASN A 50 -4.66 -5.92 0.09
CA ASN A 50 -5.68 -6.92 0.28
C ASN A 50 -6.22 -7.40 -1.08
N TYR A 51 -5.58 -8.41 -1.65
CA TYR A 51 -6.01 -8.99 -2.93
C TYR A 51 -7.32 -9.80 -2.85
N THR A 52 -7.85 -10.06 -1.65
CA THR A 52 -9.21 -10.65 -1.53
C THR A 52 -10.31 -9.63 -1.80
N ASN A 53 -9.98 -8.33 -1.80
CA ASN A 53 -10.91 -7.26 -2.14
C ASN A 53 -10.88 -6.98 -3.66
N PRO A 54 -11.98 -7.20 -4.40
CA PRO A 54 -12.02 -6.99 -5.84
C PRO A 54 -11.68 -5.56 -6.27
N LYS A 55 -11.96 -4.56 -5.42
CA LYS A 55 -11.62 -3.15 -5.71
C LYS A 55 -10.11 -2.94 -5.81
N VAL A 56 -9.33 -3.65 -5.00
CA VAL A 56 -7.86 -3.58 -5.02
C VAL A 56 -7.32 -4.18 -6.31
N ILE A 57 -7.91 -5.28 -6.78
CA ILE A 57 -7.53 -5.91 -8.06
C ILE A 57 -7.81 -4.95 -9.22
N ILE A 58 -9.01 -4.35 -9.26
CA ILE A 58 -9.39 -3.40 -10.31
C ILE A 58 -8.43 -2.20 -10.33
N LEU A 59 -8.17 -1.58 -9.16
CA LEU A 59 -7.25 -0.45 -9.06
C LEU A 59 -5.84 -0.81 -9.50
N LYS A 60 -5.34 -1.99 -9.11
CA LYS A 60 -4.03 -2.47 -9.55
C LYS A 60 -3.96 -2.58 -11.07
N ASN A 61 -4.96 -3.22 -11.69
CA ASN A 61 -4.97 -3.42 -13.14
C ASN A 61 -5.01 -2.09 -13.88
N LEU A 62 -5.85 -1.15 -13.42
CA LEU A 62 -5.92 0.19 -14.00
C LEU A 62 -4.58 0.93 -13.92
N ILE A 63 -3.92 0.91 -12.76
CA ILE A 63 -2.61 1.56 -12.58
C ILE A 63 -1.56 0.91 -13.48
N GLU A 64 -1.54 -0.42 -13.58
CA GLU A 64 -0.60 -1.14 -14.44
C GLU A 64 -0.81 -0.84 -15.93
N GLU A 65 -2.06 -0.68 -16.37
CA GLU A 65 -2.40 -0.28 -17.72
C GLU A 65 -1.95 1.16 -18.02
N LEU A 66 -2.22 2.09 -17.10
CA LEU A 66 -1.75 3.48 -17.22
C LEU A 66 -0.21 3.58 -17.28
N GLU A 67 0.50 2.83 -16.43
CA GLU A 67 1.97 2.78 -16.46
C GLU A 67 2.51 2.18 -17.77
N SER A 68 1.73 1.36 -18.48
CA SER A 68 2.12 0.81 -19.78
C SER A 68 1.96 1.83 -20.91
N LEU A 69 0.95 2.69 -20.84
CA LEU A 69 0.71 3.76 -21.83
C LEU A 69 1.80 4.84 -21.78
N ASP A 70 2.24 5.22 -20.58
CA ASP A 70 3.29 6.24 -20.36
C ASP A 70 4.69 5.81 -20.84
N ARG A 71 4.89 4.53 -21.21
CA ARG A 71 6.17 3.98 -21.68
C ARG A 71 6.23 3.74 -23.20
N SER A 72 5.18 4.15 -23.91
CA SER A 72 5.05 4.12 -25.38
C SER A 72 5.42 5.47 -25.99
#